data_AF-A0A4P6G4A9-F1
#
_entry.id   AF-A0A4P6G4A9-F1
#
_cell.length_a   1.000
_cell.length_b   1.000
_cell.length_c   1.000
_cell.angle_alpha   90.00
_cell.angle_beta   90.00
_cell.angle_gamma   90.00
#
_symmetry.space_group_name_H-M   'P 1'
#
loop_
_entity.id
_entity.type
_entity.pdbx_description
1 polymer ?
#
loop_
_entity_poly.entity_id
_entity_poly.type
_entity_poly.pdbx_seq_one_letter_code
_entity_poly.pdbx_strand_id
1 'polypeptide(L)'
;MYASKINALTFIDASGESAVAPILHIVTGEDTLRLLRLSDFDADSDAARIRFSAATGGRLVYFANVVGSGTAIDVQLPASFSAADFAAGRLGFIPALNGDGAAYGSISFALAGQSGTVSEPETLGIDVSAVNDEPVKDYVSEFAQPRVPLDAVTDISFYWN
;
A
#
# COMPACT_ATOMS: atom_id res chain seq x y z
N MET A 1 30.44 -10.98 -6.75
CA MET A 1 30.23 -9.96 -7.81
C MET A 1 28.82 -10.20 -8.31
N TYR A 2 27.86 -9.40 -7.85
CA TYR A 2 26.49 -9.51 -8.34
C TYR A 2 26.41 -8.69 -9.64
N ALA A 3 26.15 -9.37 -10.75
CA ALA A 3 26.15 -8.78 -12.09
C ALA A 3 24.72 -8.38 -12.46
N SER A 4 24.49 -7.08 -12.63
CA SER A 4 23.25 -6.54 -13.19
C SER A 4 23.06 -7.03 -14.63
N LYS A 5 21.91 -7.62 -14.91
CA LYS A 5 21.41 -7.82 -16.27
C LYS A 5 20.00 -7.28 -16.36
N ILE A 6 19.84 -6.04 -16.81
CA ILE A 6 18.57 -5.61 -17.39
C ILE A 6 18.85 -4.80 -18.67
N ASN A 7 18.35 -5.34 -19.79
CA ASN A 7 18.21 -4.64 -21.06
C ASN A 7 17.25 -3.46 -20.85
N ALA A 8 17.76 -2.23 -20.86
CA ALA A 8 16.93 -1.04 -20.76
C ALA A 8 16.21 -0.78 -22.10
N LEU A 9 14.90 -1.05 -22.13
CA LEU A 9 14.01 -0.38 -23.08
C LEU A 9 13.71 1.00 -22.48
N THR A 10 14.22 2.06 -23.10
CA THR A 10 13.91 3.44 -22.73
C THR A 10 12.47 3.75 -23.09
N PHE A 11 11.61 3.95 -22.10
CA PHE A 11 10.30 4.57 -22.30
C PHE A 11 10.48 6.08 -22.10
N ILE A 12 10.29 6.85 -23.17
CA ILE A 12 10.17 8.32 -23.11
C ILE A 12 8.74 8.61 -22.66
N ASP A 13 8.58 9.39 -21.60
CA ASP A 13 7.23 9.83 -21.18
C ASP A 13 6.67 10.85 -22.18
N ALA A 14 5.38 11.19 -22.07
CA ALA A 14 4.73 12.13 -22.98
C ALA A 14 5.30 13.57 -22.90
N SER A 15 6.20 13.86 -21.96
CA SER A 15 6.82 15.17 -21.75
C SER A 15 8.22 15.31 -22.38
N GLY A 16 8.81 14.22 -22.87
CA GLY A 16 10.12 14.24 -23.53
C GLY A 16 11.31 14.37 -22.56
N GLU A 17 11.09 14.13 -21.27
CA GLU A 17 12.15 14.00 -20.28
C GLU A 17 12.83 12.63 -20.44
N SER A 18 14.16 12.60 -20.33
CA SER A 18 14.91 11.34 -20.35
C SER A 18 14.62 10.62 -19.03
N ALA A 19 13.63 9.73 -19.04
CA ALA A 19 13.27 8.90 -17.90
C ALA A 19 14.53 8.45 -17.14
N VAL A 20 14.65 8.96 -15.91
CA VAL A 20 15.68 8.59 -14.94
C VAL A 20 15.82 7.05 -14.97
N ALA A 21 17.07 6.56 -15.00
CA ALA A 21 17.47 5.15 -15.08
C ALA A 21 16.47 4.23 -14.37
N PRO A 22 16.17 3.01 -14.88
CA PRO A 22 15.05 2.21 -14.39
C PRO A 22 15.19 2.03 -12.88
N ILE A 23 14.42 2.81 -12.13
CA ILE A 23 14.23 2.53 -10.73
C ILE A 23 13.44 1.24 -10.72
N LEU A 24 13.91 0.29 -9.93
CA LEU A 24 13.09 -0.83 -9.53
C LEU A 24 11.73 -0.26 -9.08
N HIS A 25 10.63 -0.75 -9.65
CA HIS A 25 9.34 -0.07 -9.55
C HIS A 25 8.18 -1.06 -9.45
N ILE A 26 7.20 -0.72 -8.60
CA ILE A 26 5.93 -1.43 -8.51
C ILE A 26 4.75 -0.45 -8.53
N VAL A 27 3.61 -0.95 -8.99
CA VAL A 27 2.32 -0.26 -8.92
C VAL A 27 1.39 -1.03 -7.97
N THR A 28 0.64 -0.30 -7.15
CA THR A 28 -0.45 -0.82 -6.32
C THR A 28 -1.69 0.07 -6.42
N GLY A 29 -2.85 -0.47 -6.07
CA GLY A 29 -4.03 0.37 -5.78
C GLY A 29 -3.87 1.05 -4.43
N GLU A 30 -4.49 2.22 -4.26
CA GLU A 30 -4.67 2.80 -2.93
C GLU A 30 -5.50 1.86 -2.04
N ASP A 31 -5.37 2.01 -0.73
CA ASP A 31 -6.11 1.30 0.32
C ASP A 31 -6.08 -0.24 0.24
N THR A 32 -5.16 -0.78 -0.53
CA THR A 32 -5.01 -2.21 -0.75
C THR A 32 -3.62 -2.68 -0.38
N LEU A 33 -3.58 -3.89 0.20
CA LEU A 33 -2.33 -4.56 0.51
C LEU A 33 -1.68 -5.08 -0.79
N ARG A 34 -0.44 -4.63 -1.06
CA ARG A 34 0.42 -5.20 -2.10
C ARG A 34 1.43 -6.16 -1.49
N LEU A 35 1.32 -7.45 -1.83
CA LEU A 35 2.31 -8.45 -1.44
C LEU A 35 3.66 -8.17 -2.06
N LEU A 36 4.73 -8.15 -1.29
CA LEU A 36 6.08 -7.99 -1.80
C LEU A 36 6.67 -9.35 -2.18
N ARG A 37 7.34 -9.42 -3.33
CA ARG A 37 8.01 -10.61 -3.85
C ARG A 37 9.50 -10.32 -4.06
N LEU A 38 10.32 -11.36 -4.07
CA LEU A 38 11.76 -11.23 -4.36
C LEU A 38 12.03 -10.56 -5.71
N SER A 39 11.18 -10.83 -6.71
CA SER A 39 11.26 -10.20 -8.03
C SER A 39 11.00 -8.69 -8.01
N ASP A 40 10.28 -8.18 -7.01
CA ASP A 40 10.09 -6.74 -6.84
C ASP A 40 11.38 -6.04 -6.39
N PHE A 41 12.43 -6.79 -6.01
CA PHE A 41 13.72 -6.27 -5.52
C PHE A 41 14.90 -6.58 -6.42
N ASP A 42 14.65 -7.13 -7.61
CA ASP A 42 15.67 -7.73 -8.49
C ASP A 42 16.62 -8.67 -7.72
N ALA A 43 16.08 -9.34 -6.69
CA ALA A 43 16.86 -10.25 -5.86
C ALA A 43 17.21 -11.48 -6.69
N ASP A 44 18.50 -11.78 -6.78
CA ASP A 44 18.97 -12.98 -7.47
C ASP A 44 18.69 -14.26 -6.66
N SER A 45 19.03 -15.41 -7.23
CA SER A 45 18.83 -16.70 -6.56
C SER A 45 19.69 -16.90 -5.31
N ASP A 46 20.74 -16.08 -5.12
CA ASP A 46 21.72 -16.21 -4.03
C ASP A 46 21.37 -15.30 -2.84
N ALA A 47 20.42 -14.36 -3.01
CA ALA A 47 19.89 -13.53 -1.94
C ALA A 47 19.18 -14.38 -0.88
N ALA A 48 19.77 -14.45 0.32
CA ALA A 48 19.18 -15.19 1.44
C ALA A 48 18.16 -14.34 2.20
N ARG A 49 18.38 -13.02 2.26
CA ARG A 49 17.55 -12.05 2.99
C ARG A 49 17.51 -10.70 2.28
N ILE A 50 16.43 -9.96 2.51
CA ILE A 50 16.34 -8.54 2.18
C ILE A 50 16.30 -7.75 3.48
N ARG A 51 17.11 -6.69 3.57
CA ARG A 51 17.16 -5.76 4.71
C ARG A 51 16.49 -4.47 4.31
N PHE A 52 15.47 -4.05 5.03
CA PHE A 52 14.78 -2.79 4.84
C PHE A 52 15.28 -1.77 5.86
N SER A 53 15.55 -0.55 5.40
CA SER A 53 16.00 0.54 6.26
C SER A 53 14.98 1.67 6.37
N ALA A 54 14.18 1.92 5.32
CA ALA A 54 13.15 2.93 5.31
C ALA A 54 12.00 2.55 4.37
N ALA A 55 10.80 3.06 4.68
CA ALA A 55 9.64 3.03 3.79
C ALA A 55 8.91 4.38 3.89
N THR A 56 8.43 4.88 2.75
CA THR A 56 7.69 6.14 2.64
C THR A 56 6.41 5.93 1.82
N GLY A 57 5.43 6.83 1.96
CA GLY A 57 4.12 6.70 1.32
C GLY A 57 3.25 5.59 1.93
N GLY A 58 3.65 4.96 3.04
CA GLY A 58 2.87 3.87 3.62
C GLY A 58 3.67 3.11 4.65
N ARG A 59 3.25 1.88 4.91
CA ARG A 59 3.91 0.99 5.88
C ARG A 59 4.11 -0.41 5.35
N LEU A 60 5.17 -1.04 5.85
CA LEU A 60 5.42 -2.46 5.66
C LEU A 60 4.69 -3.26 6.73
N VAL A 61 4.12 -4.39 6.32
CA VAL A 61 3.43 -5.32 7.22
C VAL A 61 3.92 -6.74 7.05
N TYR A 62 3.89 -7.49 8.14
CA TYR A 62 4.24 -8.90 8.20
C TYR A 62 3.05 -9.75 8.66
N PHE A 63 2.88 -10.91 8.05
CA PHE A 63 1.91 -11.92 8.42
C PHE A 63 2.64 -13.14 8.96
N ALA A 64 2.29 -13.61 10.15
CA ALA A 64 2.97 -14.74 10.80
C ALA A 64 2.95 -16.03 9.96
N ASN A 65 1.91 -16.21 9.13
CA ASN A 65 1.72 -17.40 8.31
C ASN A 65 1.77 -17.10 6.81
N VAL A 66 0.66 -16.66 6.24
CA VAL A 66 0.51 -16.24 4.84
C VAL A 66 -0.52 -15.12 4.85
N VAL A 67 -0.46 -14.22 3.88
CA VAL A 67 -1.49 -13.18 3.73
C VAL A 67 -2.88 -13.80 3.65
N GLY A 68 -3.82 -13.19 4.36
CA GLY A 68 -5.19 -13.69 4.54
C GLY A 68 -5.36 -14.62 5.74
N SER A 69 -4.28 -15.10 6.36
CA SER A 69 -4.31 -15.89 7.59
C SER A 69 -3.91 -15.04 8.79
N GLY A 70 -4.83 -14.18 9.26
CA GLY A 70 -4.71 -13.42 10.51
C GLY A 70 -4.38 -11.93 10.32
N THR A 71 -4.19 -11.23 11.44
CA THR A 71 -3.93 -9.79 11.47
C THR A 71 -2.52 -9.48 11.00
N ALA A 72 -2.40 -8.50 10.10
CA ALA A 72 -1.12 -7.95 9.68
C ALA A 72 -0.44 -7.22 10.86
N ILE A 73 0.87 -7.40 11.03
CA ILE A 73 1.66 -6.72 12.05
C ILE A 73 2.53 -5.67 11.37
N ASP A 74 2.52 -4.44 11.88
CA ASP A 74 3.37 -3.37 11.35
C ASP A 74 4.85 -3.67 11.58
N VAL A 75 5.64 -3.61 10.51
CA VAL A 75 7.09 -3.83 10.56
C VAL A 75 7.78 -2.59 11.10
N GLN A 76 8.52 -2.75 12.20
CA GLN A 76 9.40 -1.71 12.72
C GLN A 76 10.74 -1.75 11.98
N LEU A 77 11.12 -0.65 11.32
CA LEU A 77 12.36 -0.55 10.55
C LEU A 77 13.51 0.02 11.40
N PRO A 78 14.77 -0.41 11.17
CA PRO A 78 15.20 -1.36 10.15
C PRO A 78 14.86 -2.82 10.50
N ALA A 79 14.56 -3.63 9.48
CA ALA A 79 14.21 -5.04 9.63
C ALA A 79 14.76 -5.90 8.50
N SER A 80 14.87 -7.22 8.71
CA SER A 80 15.32 -8.15 7.69
C SER A 80 14.40 -9.36 7.58
N PHE A 81 14.12 -9.78 6.34
CA PHE A 81 13.24 -10.92 6.07
C PHE A 81 13.92 -11.91 5.14
N SER A 82 13.63 -13.19 5.33
CA SER A 82 14.23 -14.27 4.54
C SER A 82 13.53 -14.45 3.21
N ALA A 83 14.24 -15.02 2.22
CA ALA A 83 13.65 -15.44 0.96
C ALA A 83 12.40 -16.34 1.16
N ALA A 84 12.40 -17.16 2.22
CA ALA A 84 11.27 -18.01 2.58
C ALA A 84 10.04 -17.20 3.05
N ASP A 85 10.23 -16.08 3.74
CA ASP A 85 9.12 -15.20 4.13
C ASP A 85 8.43 -14.57 2.90
N PHE A 86 9.21 -14.17 1.90
CA PHE A 86 8.68 -13.68 0.62
C PHE A 86 7.99 -14.78 -0.17
N ALA A 87 8.59 -15.98 -0.24
CA ALA A 87 7.99 -17.13 -0.91
C ALA A 87 6.68 -17.59 -0.26
N ALA A 88 6.58 -17.47 1.07
CA ALA A 88 5.37 -17.74 1.83
C ALA A 88 4.33 -16.60 1.76
N GLY A 89 4.62 -15.49 1.05
CA GLY A 89 3.71 -14.35 0.95
C GLY A 89 3.41 -13.73 2.30
N ARG A 90 4.44 -13.47 3.11
CA ARG A 90 4.28 -12.90 4.45
C ARG A 90 4.51 -11.40 4.52
N LEU A 91 5.12 -10.81 3.50
CA LEU A 91 5.45 -9.39 3.48
C LEU A 91 4.55 -8.65 2.53
N GLY A 92 4.10 -7.47 2.94
CA GLY A 92 3.37 -6.57 2.07
C GLY A 92 3.60 -5.10 2.41
N PHE A 93 3.16 -4.26 1.50
CA PHE A 93 3.11 -2.81 1.63
C PHE A 93 1.65 -2.38 1.61
N ILE A 94 1.29 -1.47 2.52
CA ILE A 94 -0.02 -0.82 2.54
C ILE A 94 0.24 0.68 2.38
N PRO A 95 -0.28 1.31 1.31
CA PRO A 95 -0.24 2.76 1.15
C PRO A 95 -0.87 3.49 2.35
N ALA A 96 -0.58 4.79 2.50
CA ALA A 96 -1.36 5.61 3.42
C ALA A 96 -2.83 5.71 2.94
N LEU A 97 -3.74 5.93 3.90
CA LEU A 97 -5.18 5.97 3.62
C LEU A 97 -5.52 7.06 2.58
N ASN A 98 -6.30 6.70 1.56
CA ASN A 98 -6.73 7.58 0.46
C ASN A 98 -5.58 8.28 -0.27
N GLY A 99 -4.45 7.58 -0.38
CA GLY A 99 -3.21 8.14 -0.88
C GLY A 99 -2.86 7.58 -2.25
N ASP A 100 -2.82 8.44 -3.27
CA ASP A 100 -2.53 8.08 -4.66
C ASP A 100 -1.52 9.00 -5.35
N GLY A 101 -0.96 8.54 -6.48
CA GLY A 101 -0.08 9.32 -7.36
C GLY A 101 1.10 8.55 -7.95
N ALA A 102 1.80 9.20 -8.88
CA ALA A 102 3.11 8.76 -9.38
C ALA A 102 4.22 9.19 -8.42
N ALA A 103 5.28 8.39 -8.31
CA ALA A 103 6.38 8.59 -7.35
C ALA A 103 5.87 8.78 -5.91
N TYR A 104 4.81 8.06 -5.56
CA TYR A 104 4.07 8.25 -4.32
C TYR A 104 4.88 7.86 -3.07
N GLY A 105 5.65 6.78 -3.18
CA GLY A 105 6.45 6.28 -2.07
C GLY A 105 7.66 5.49 -2.52
N SER A 106 8.41 5.01 -1.54
CA SER A 106 9.62 4.23 -1.78
C SER A 106 9.96 3.33 -0.61
N ILE A 107 10.71 2.26 -0.89
CA ILE A 107 11.30 1.37 0.10
C ILE A 107 12.81 1.34 -0.13
N SER A 108 13.59 1.73 0.87
CA SER A 108 15.04 1.57 0.87
C SER A 108 15.43 0.20 1.41
N PHE A 109 16.24 -0.53 0.66
CA PHE A 109 16.61 -1.91 0.97
C PHE A 109 18.06 -2.24 0.61
N ALA A 110 18.56 -3.36 1.11
CA ALA A 110 19.80 -3.98 0.67
C ALA A 110 19.65 -5.50 0.67
N LEU A 111 20.27 -6.17 -0.30
CA LEU A 111 20.27 -7.62 -0.41
C LEU A 111 21.38 -8.20 0.45
N ALA A 112 21.10 -9.29 1.17
CA ALA A 112 22.08 -10.02 1.95
C ALA A 112 22.15 -11.48 1.50
N GLY A 113 23.32 -11.88 1.02
CA GLY A 113 23.60 -13.25 0.58
C GLY A 113 23.77 -14.23 1.73
N GLN A 114 23.89 -15.52 1.41
CA GLN A 114 24.01 -16.59 2.41
C GLN A 114 25.27 -16.51 3.28
N SER A 115 26.36 -15.91 2.75
CA SER A 115 27.61 -15.63 3.47
C SER A 115 27.51 -14.47 4.46
N GLY A 116 26.40 -13.73 4.47
CA GLY A 116 26.20 -12.52 5.28
C GLY A 116 26.69 -11.23 4.62
N THR A 117 27.29 -11.30 3.43
CA THR A 117 27.65 -10.11 2.63
C THR A 117 26.39 -9.34 2.24
N VAL A 118 26.45 -8.02 2.40
CA VAL A 118 25.35 -7.09 2.11
C VAL A 118 25.71 -6.26 0.88
N SER A 119 24.74 -6.05 -0.02
CA SER A 119 24.88 -5.13 -1.14
C SER A 119 24.91 -3.68 -0.68
N GLU A 120 25.21 -2.78 -1.63
CA GLU A 120 24.90 -1.37 -1.43
C GLU A 120 23.37 -1.16 -1.30
N PRO A 121 22.93 -0.10 -0.61
CA PRO A 121 21.52 0.24 -0.52
C PRO A 121 20.92 0.62 -1.88
N GLU A 122 19.74 0.10 -2.15
CA GLU A 122 18.93 0.38 -3.33
C GLU A 122 17.54 0.88 -2.92
N THR A 123 16.80 1.43 -3.88
CA THR A 123 15.46 1.99 -3.65
C THR A 123 14.46 1.37 -4.62
N LEU A 124 13.38 0.82 -4.08
CA LEU A 124 12.19 0.42 -4.82
C LEU A 124 11.20 1.60 -4.82
N GLY A 125 10.85 2.12 -5.99
CA GLY A 125 9.83 3.15 -6.18
C GLY A 125 8.41 2.55 -6.21
N ILE A 126 7.43 3.32 -5.74
CA ILE A 126 6.04 2.92 -5.64
C ILE A 126 5.14 3.99 -6.25
N ASP A 127 4.35 3.59 -7.23
CA ASP A 127 3.17 4.35 -7.67
C ASP A 127 1.92 3.76 -7.06
N VAL A 128 0.96 4.64 -6.74
CA VAL A 128 -0.33 4.24 -6.21
C VAL A 128 -1.42 4.75 -7.13
N SER A 129 -2.21 3.85 -7.70
CA SER A 129 -3.35 4.20 -8.53
C SER A 129 -4.58 4.44 -7.66
N ALA A 130 -5.26 5.55 -7.88
CA ALA A 130 -6.54 5.84 -7.24
C ALA A 130 -7.57 4.73 -7.50
N VAL A 131 -8.36 4.43 -6.48
CA VAL A 131 -9.46 3.47 -6.46
C VAL A 131 -10.73 4.23 -6.09
N ASN A 132 -11.81 4.01 -6.83
CA ASN A 132 -13.05 4.72 -6.54
C ASN A 132 -13.73 4.18 -5.28
N ASP A 133 -13.82 5.02 -4.24
CA ASP A 133 -14.61 4.74 -3.03
C ASP A 133 -16.12 4.79 -3.28
N GLU A 134 -16.86 3.98 -2.53
CA GLU A 134 -18.32 4.06 -2.49
C GLU A 134 -18.78 5.31 -1.72
N PRO A 135 -19.86 5.99 -2.16
CA PRO A 135 -20.40 7.12 -1.42
C PRO A 135 -20.87 6.70 -0.02
N VAL A 136 -20.30 7.31 1.01
CA VAL A 136 -20.75 7.12 2.39
C VAL A 136 -22.10 7.83 2.57
N LYS A 137 -23.14 7.05 2.87
CA LYS A 137 -24.44 7.62 3.25
C LYS A 137 -24.34 8.20 4.66
N ASP A 138 -24.30 9.52 4.74
CA ASP A 138 -24.51 10.23 5.99
C ASP A 138 -26.01 10.17 6.34
N TYR A 139 -26.38 9.16 7.12
CA TYR A 139 -27.72 9.13 7.69
C TYR A 139 -27.76 10.14 8.83
N VAL A 140 -28.04 11.40 8.50
CA VAL A 140 -28.60 12.31 9.50
C VAL A 140 -29.82 11.60 10.10
N SER A 141 -29.80 11.36 11.41
CA SER A 141 -30.95 10.81 12.13
C SER A 141 -32.03 11.89 12.23
N GLU A 142 -32.58 12.32 11.10
CA GLU A 142 -33.53 13.43 11.00
C GLU A 142 -34.97 13.03 11.34
N PHE A 143 -35.16 11.81 11.86
CA PHE A 143 -36.46 11.31 12.31
C PHE A 143 -36.53 10.94 13.79
N ALA A 144 -35.73 11.57 14.64
CA ALA A 144 -36.19 11.79 16.02
C ALA A 144 -37.28 12.86 16.02
N GLN A 145 -38.38 12.64 15.27
CA GLN A 145 -39.59 13.40 15.49
C GLN A 145 -39.99 13.14 16.95
N PRO A 146 -40.19 14.17 17.79
CA PRO A 146 -40.81 13.93 19.08
C PRO A 146 -42.12 13.21 18.77
N ARG A 147 -42.36 12.05 19.40
CA ARG A 147 -43.67 11.41 19.35
C ARG A 147 -44.67 12.45 19.82
N VAL A 148 -45.36 13.12 18.89
CA VAL A 148 -46.54 13.90 19.21
C VAL A 148 -47.59 12.84 19.58
N PRO A 149 -48.08 12.81 20.82
CA PRO A 149 -49.15 11.88 21.19
C PRO A 149 -50.33 12.12 20.26
N LEU A 150 -50.97 11.03 19.80
CA LEU A 150 -52.12 11.05 18.91
C LEU A 150 -53.30 11.89 19.47
N ASP A 151 -53.26 12.21 20.76
CA ASP A 151 -54.33 12.87 21.50
C ASP A 151 -54.21 14.41 21.56
N ALA A 152 -53.18 15.02 20.95
CA ALA A 152 -52.92 16.46 21.07
C ALA A 152 -53.56 17.33 19.96
N VAL A 153 -54.15 16.76 18.91
CA VAL A 153 -54.81 17.53 17.85
C VAL A 153 -56.29 17.69 18.18
N THR A 154 -56.62 18.63 19.07
CA THR A 154 -58.03 18.98 19.38
C THR A 154 -58.52 20.24 18.70
N ASP A 155 -57.71 20.92 17.86
CA ASP A 155 -58.19 22.09 17.16
C ASP A 155 -57.76 22.11 15.69
N ILE A 156 -58.67 21.64 14.84
CA ILE A 156 -58.72 22.07 13.45
C ILE A 156 -60.10 22.70 13.24
N SER A 157 -60.32 23.85 13.87
CA SER A 157 -61.43 24.72 13.52
C SER A 157 -61.12 25.43 12.19
N PHE A 158 -61.57 24.85 11.07
CA PHE A 158 -61.62 25.56 9.79
C PHE A 158 -62.77 26.57 9.81
N TYR A 159 -62.49 27.82 10.21
CA TYR A 159 -63.43 28.92 9.99
C TYR A 159 -63.34 29.39 8.54
N TRP A 160 -64.33 29.06 7.73
CA TRP A 160 -64.64 29.81 6.51
C TRP A 160 -65.70 30.85 6.86
N ASN A 161 -65.37 32.13 6.75
CA ASN A 161 -66.33 33.19 6.49
C ASN A 161 -65.68 34.31 5.70
#